data_AF-V5I1I7-F1
#
_entry.id   AF-V5I1I7-F1
#
_cell.length_a   1.000
_cell.length_b   1.000
_cell.length_c   1.000
_cell.angle_alpha   90.00
_cell.angle_beta   90.00
_cell.angle_gamma   90.00
#
_symmetry.space_group_name_H-M   'P 1'
#
loop_
_entity.id
_entity.type
_entity.pdbx_description
1 polymer ?
#
loop_
_entity_poly.entity_id
_entity_poly.type
_entity_poly.pdbx_seq_one_letter_code
_entity_poly.pdbx_strand_id
1 'polypeptide(L)'
;LKISDHLSGLHTSVEQSREDAREAAGKAKEQLEAQLSRLSEQLVRIVTQVFAAANEELKVAIEDTMKTQMAQELRAESEELMNVTKSVSDCVLGFCGAHEFHWYFKGWEDLKKGIANTVVSDTSDSPLQYVCGYNMRLHIRLRTIFGQRCLALLMAIYPGVNDSKLEWPFSKSCTLGVIHPKDKAKRKIHKVDASECSNNPSFQMPKRSCIFFFGDSNFTTTNELEREGFVHADSLHLFLQVEP
;
A
#
# COMPACT_ATOMS: atom_id res chain seq x y z
N LEU A 1 122.07 15.41 -17.65
CA LEU A 1 121.51 14.06 -17.50
C LEU A 1 120.40 14.01 -16.43
N LYS A 2 120.63 14.40 -15.17
CA LYS A 2 119.60 14.38 -14.08
C LYS A 2 118.24 15.03 -14.37
N ILE A 3 118.19 16.20 -15.02
CA ILE A 3 116.92 16.93 -15.25
C ILE A 3 115.99 16.20 -16.23
N SER A 4 116.56 15.52 -17.23
CA SER A 4 115.81 14.78 -18.25
C SER A 4 115.11 13.54 -17.65
N ASP A 5 115.79 12.84 -16.75
CA ASP A 5 115.24 11.66 -16.08
C ASP A 5 114.11 12.04 -15.11
N HIS A 6 114.24 13.16 -14.40
CA HIS A 6 113.17 13.68 -13.54
C HIS A 6 111.93 14.13 -14.34
N LEU A 7 112.12 14.74 -15.52
CA LEU A 7 111.03 15.12 -16.41
C LEU A 7 110.32 13.90 -17.03
N SER A 8 111.07 12.87 -17.42
CA SER A 8 110.48 11.59 -17.87
C SER A 8 109.68 10.91 -16.77
N GLY A 9 110.22 10.82 -15.55
CA GLY A 9 109.51 10.23 -14.42
C GLY A 9 108.23 10.98 -14.06
N LEU A 10 108.24 12.31 -14.13
CA LEU A 10 107.05 13.13 -13.92
C LEU A 10 106.00 12.90 -15.00
N HIS A 11 106.41 12.85 -16.28
CA HIS A 11 105.50 12.56 -17.39
C HIS A 11 104.81 11.20 -17.22
N THR A 12 105.56 10.15 -16.87
CA THR A 12 104.99 8.82 -16.61
C THR A 12 104.02 8.84 -15.42
N SER A 13 104.34 9.55 -14.34
CA SER A 13 103.45 9.67 -13.17
C SER A 13 102.15 10.42 -13.49
N VAL A 14 102.21 11.44 -14.35
CA VAL A 14 101.02 12.19 -14.78
C VAL A 14 100.14 11.34 -15.70
N GLU A 15 100.73 10.61 -16.65
CA GLU A 15 99.97 9.71 -17.52
C GLU A 15 99.33 8.55 -16.74
N GLN A 16 100.03 7.97 -15.76
CA GLN A 16 99.46 6.96 -14.88
C GLN A 16 98.29 7.52 -14.06
N SER A 17 98.46 8.70 -13.44
CA SER A 17 97.40 9.37 -12.68
C SER A 17 96.17 9.69 -13.54
N ARG A 18 96.39 10.06 -14.81
CA ARG A 18 95.30 10.31 -15.78
C ARG A 18 94.54 9.02 -16.11
N GLU A 19 95.24 7.91 -16.31
CA GLU A 19 94.61 6.62 -16.61
C GLU A 19 93.85 6.10 -15.39
N ASP A 20 94.44 6.17 -14.20
CA ASP A 20 93.79 5.80 -12.93
C ASP A 20 92.52 6.63 -12.70
N ALA A 21 92.56 7.94 -12.99
CA ALA A 21 91.39 8.82 -12.90
C ALA A 21 90.29 8.44 -13.92
N ARG A 22 90.68 8.00 -15.12
CA ARG A 22 89.75 7.55 -16.17
C ARG A 22 89.08 6.24 -15.78
N GLU A 23 89.84 5.30 -15.23
CA GLU A 23 89.33 4.03 -14.71
C GLU A 23 88.39 4.25 -13.52
N ALA A 24 88.76 5.12 -12.58
CA ALA A 24 87.93 5.49 -11.44
C ALA A 24 86.60 6.15 -11.89
N ALA A 25 86.65 7.04 -12.89
CA ALA A 25 85.45 7.64 -13.47
C ALA A 25 84.56 6.61 -14.18
N GLY A 26 85.16 5.64 -14.89
CA GLY A 26 84.45 4.52 -15.51
C GLY A 26 83.71 3.67 -14.48
N LYS A 27 84.41 3.25 -13.41
CA LYS A 27 83.82 2.49 -12.29
C LYS A 27 82.69 3.25 -11.61
N ALA A 28 82.85 4.56 -11.39
CA ALA A 28 81.82 5.39 -10.79
C ALA A 28 80.56 5.49 -11.67
N LYS A 29 80.74 5.61 -13.00
CA LYS A 29 79.63 5.63 -13.96
C LYS A 29 78.87 4.30 -13.96
N GLU A 30 79.57 3.16 -14.03
CA GLU A 30 78.96 1.83 -13.99
C GLU A 30 78.18 1.61 -12.68
N GLN A 31 78.74 2.05 -11.54
CA GLN A 31 78.06 1.98 -10.26
C GLN A 31 76.78 2.84 -10.24
N LEU A 32 76.83 4.04 -10.83
CA LEU A 32 75.66 4.92 -10.92
C LEU A 32 74.56 4.30 -11.80
N GLU A 33 74.92 3.73 -12.95
CA GLU A 33 73.99 3.06 -13.86
C GLU A 33 73.33 1.84 -13.20
N ALA A 34 74.10 1.03 -12.45
CA ALA A 34 73.58 -0.08 -11.68
C ALA A 34 72.60 0.37 -10.57
N GLN A 35 72.90 1.47 -9.88
CA GLN A 35 71.99 2.05 -8.89
C GLN A 35 70.71 2.61 -9.52
N LEU A 36 70.82 3.31 -10.65
CA LEU A 36 69.68 3.83 -11.41
C LEU A 36 68.77 2.71 -11.92
N SER A 37 69.35 1.64 -12.45
CA SER A 37 68.60 0.45 -12.88
C SER A 37 67.83 -0.19 -11.73
N ARG A 38 68.49 -0.40 -10.58
CA ARG A 38 67.85 -0.96 -9.38
C ARG A 38 66.74 -0.07 -8.83
N LEU A 39 66.95 1.25 -8.80
CA LEU A 39 65.93 2.22 -8.39
C LEU A 39 64.73 2.20 -9.34
N SER A 40 64.97 2.14 -10.65
CA SER A 40 63.92 2.04 -11.66
C SER A 40 63.04 0.81 -11.44
N GLU A 41 63.65 -0.37 -11.24
CA GLU A 41 62.92 -1.61 -10.96
C GLU A 41 62.12 -1.54 -9.66
N GLN A 42 62.70 -0.97 -8.59
CA GLN A 42 61.99 -0.76 -7.34
C GLN A 42 60.80 0.17 -7.52
N LEU A 43 60.95 1.24 -8.30
CA LEU A 43 59.92 2.22 -8.55
C LEU A 43 58.77 1.60 -9.36
N VAL A 44 59.08 0.84 -10.40
CA VAL A 44 58.08 0.06 -11.16
C VAL A 44 57.32 -0.88 -10.23
N ARG A 45 58.02 -1.64 -9.38
CA ARG A 45 57.38 -2.59 -8.46
C ARG A 45 56.45 -1.89 -7.46
N ILE A 46 56.88 -0.76 -6.89
CA ILE A 46 56.07 0.04 -5.96
C ILE A 46 54.84 0.58 -6.70
N VAL A 47 55.03 1.18 -7.88
CA VAL A 47 53.91 1.73 -8.67
C VAL A 47 52.90 0.64 -9.01
N THR A 48 53.34 -0.52 -9.49
CA THR A 48 52.44 -1.65 -9.79
C THR A 48 51.67 -2.12 -8.57
N GLN A 49 52.32 -2.24 -7.41
CA GLN A 49 51.66 -2.66 -6.17
C GLN A 49 50.63 -1.64 -5.68
N VAL A 50 50.98 -0.34 -5.71
CA VAL A 50 50.07 0.74 -5.29
C VAL A 50 48.85 0.81 -6.22
N PHE A 51 49.06 0.73 -7.54
CA PHE A 51 47.94 0.73 -8.49
C PHE A 51 47.05 -0.51 -8.35
N ALA A 52 47.63 -1.69 -8.11
CA ALA A 52 46.85 -2.90 -7.90
C ALA A 52 45.98 -2.79 -6.64
N ALA A 53 46.55 -2.31 -5.52
CA ALA A 53 45.80 -2.11 -4.29
C ALA A 53 44.68 -1.06 -4.47
N ALA A 54 44.98 0.08 -5.09
CA ALA A 54 44.00 1.12 -5.35
C ALA A 54 42.86 0.65 -6.28
N ASN A 55 43.16 -0.19 -7.27
CA ASN A 55 42.14 -0.77 -8.15
C ASN A 55 41.22 -1.75 -7.42
N GLU A 56 41.74 -2.60 -6.53
CA GLU A 56 40.91 -3.50 -5.73
C GLU A 56 40.02 -2.73 -4.76
N GLU A 57 40.55 -1.70 -4.09
CA GLU A 57 39.75 -0.82 -3.23
C GLU A 57 38.65 -0.10 -4.02
N LEU A 58 38.98 0.45 -5.19
CA LEU A 58 38.01 1.12 -6.06
C LEU A 58 36.92 0.15 -6.53
N LYS A 59 37.29 -1.07 -6.91
CA LYS A 59 36.34 -2.09 -7.35
C LYS A 59 35.35 -2.45 -6.23
N VAL A 60 35.84 -2.68 -5.02
CA VAL A 60 34.99 -2.97 -3.85
C VAL A 60 34.06 -1.79 -3.56
N ALA A 61 34.58 -0.56 -3.58
CA ALA A 61 33.78 0.64 -3.35
C ALA A 61 32.65 0.81 -4.40
N ILE A 62 32.94 0.52 -5.67
CA ILE A 62 31.94 0.54 -6.74
C ILE A 62 30.88 -0.54 -6.52
N GLU A 63 31.28 -1.79 -6.23
CA GLU A 63 30.34 -2.88 -5.97
C GLU A 63 29.42 -2.59 -4.77
N ASP A 64 29.97 -2.09 -3.66
CA ASP A 64 29.18 -1.74 -2.47
C ASP A 64 28.22 -0.57 -2.73
N THR A 65 28.68 0.44 -3.48
CA THR A 65 27.84 1.58 -3.86
C THR A 65 26.69 1.14 -4.76
N MET A 66 26.96 0.35 -5.79
CA MET A 66 25.94 -0.18 -6.71
C MET A 66 24.92 -1.04 -5.98
N LYS A 67 25.38 -1.93 -5.09
CA LYS A 67 24.51 -2.80 -4.30
C LYS A 67 23.60 -2.00 -3.38
N THR A 68 24.14 -0.97 -2.72
CA THR A 68 23.38 -0.10 -1.83
C THR A 68 22.34 0.70 -2.59
N GLN A 69 22.72 1.31 -3.71
CA GLN A 69 21.82 2.11 -4.53
C GLN A 69 20.69 1.24 -5.12
N MET A 70 21.02 0.08 -5.69
CA MET A 70 20.03 -0.84 -6.25
C MET A 70 19.05 -1.34 -5.19
N ALA A 71 19.52 -1.61 -3.96
CA ALA A 71 18.65 -2.01 -2.85
C ALA A 71 17.70 -0.88 -2.39
N GLN A 72 18.14 0.37 -2.46
CA GLN A 72 17.32 1.55 -2.14
C GLN A 72 16.25 1.79 -3.21
N GLU A 73 16.64 1.76 -4.49
CA GLU A 73 15.72 1.93 -5.62
C GLU A 73 14.67 0.82 -5.64
N LEU A 74 15.08 -0.45 -5.49
CA LEU A 74 14.15 -1.58 -5.43
C LEU A 74 13.16 -1.46 -4.26
N ARG A 75 13.59 -0.96 -3.11
CA ARG A 75 12.71 -0.73 -1.96
C ARG A 75 11.69 0.37 -2.25
N ALA A 76 12.14 1.48 -2.82
CA ALA A 76 11.26 2.60 -3.19
C ALA A 76 10.21 2.18 -4.22
N GLU A 77 10.62 1.48 -5.29
CA GLU A 77 9.69 0.95 -6.30
C GLU A 77 8.73 -0.07 -5.69
N SER A 78 9.20 -0.94 -4.79
CA SER A 78 8.32 -1.90 -4.11
C SER A 78 7.28 -1.23 -3.23
N GLU A 79 7.63 -0.15 -2.53
CA GLU A 79 6.70 0.62 -1.71
C GLU A 79 5.67 1.36 -2.59
N GLU A 80 6.10 1.94 -3.70
CA GLU A 80 5.22 2.59 -4.68
C GLU A 80 4.24 1.58 -5.29
N LEU A 81 4.74 0.42 -5.74
CA LEU A 81 3.91 -0.65 -6.30
C LEU A 81 2.89 -1.16 -5.28
N MET A 82 3.27 -1.29 -4.01
CA MET A 82 2.34 -1.67 -2.94
C MET A 82 1.24 -0.62 -2.74
N ASN A 83 1.59 0.66 -2.77
CA ASN A 83 0.61 1.75 -2.66
C ASN A 83 -0.35 1.79 -3.84
N VAL A 84 0.15 1.64 -5.07
CA VAL A 84 -0.67 1.55 -6.28
C VAL A 84 -1.57 0.32 -6.23
N THR A 85 -1.03 -0.84 -5.89
CA THR A 85 -1.80 -2.10 -5.77
C THR A 85 -2.94 -1.96 -4.76
N LYS A 86 -2.66 -1.36 -3.60
CA LYS A 86 -3.68 -1.09 -2.58
C LYS A 86 -4.77 -0.15 -3.10
N SER A 87 -4.39 0.94 -3.75
CA SER A 87 -5.32 1.89 -4.36
C SER A 87 -6.23 1.24 -5.41
N VAL A 88 -5.65 0.40 -6.27
CA VAL A 88 -6.41 -0.37 -7.27
C VAL A 88 -7.34 -1.38 -6.60
N SER A 89 -6.88 -2.10 -5.57
CA SER A 89 -7.71 -3.03 -4.81
C SER A 89 -8.88 -2.31 -4.13
N ASP A 90 -8.64 -1.16 -3.49
CA ASP A 90 -9.68 -0.36 -2.84
C ASP A 90 -10.70 0.15 -3.87
N CYS A 91 -10.22 0.55 -5.05
CA CYS A 91 -11.05 0.92 -6.20
C CYS A 91 -11.91 -0.27 -6.66
N VAL A 92 -11.30 -1.42 -6.95
CA VAL A 92 -11.98 -2.63 -7.41
C VAL A 92 -12.98 -3.13 -6.37
N LEU A 93 -12.66 -3.13 -5.08
CA LEU A 93 -13.60 -3.50 -4.02
C LEU A 93 -14.74 -2.48 -3.89
N GLY A 94 -14.50 -1.22 -4.21
CA GLY A 94 -15.52 -0.19 -4.32
C GLY A 94 -16.47 -0.43 -5.50
N PHE A 95 -15.96 -0.74 -6.69
CA PHE A 95 -16.78 -0.88 -7.91
C PHE A 95 -17.35 -2.28 -8.15
N CYS A 96 -16.60 -3.32 -7.79
CA CYS A 96 -16.98 -4.74 -7.87
C CYS A 96 -17.42 -5.31 -6.51
N GLY A 97 -17.73 -4.43 -5.56
CA GLY A 97 -18.23 -4.82 -4.25
C GLY A 97 -19.51 -5.67 -4.34
N ALA A 98 -19.80 -6.42 -3.28
CA ALA A 98 -20.99 -7.25 -3.24
C ALA A 98 -22.24 -6.40 -3.54
N HIS A 99 -23.02 -6.83 -4.53
CA HIS A 99 -24.31 -6.21 -4.85
C HIS A 99 -25.39 -6.54 -3.82
N GLU A 100 -25.11 -7.46 -2.90
CA GLU A 100 -26.02 -7.89 -1.85
C GLU A 100 -25.29 -7.98 -0.51
N PHE A 101 -25.95 -7.48 0.53
CA PHE A 101 -25.50 -7.52 1.92
C PHE A 101 -26.56 -8.23 2.77
N HIS A 102 -26.10 -9.09 3.69
CA HIS A 102 -26.96 -9.84 4.61
C HIS A 102 -26.72 -9.45 6.06
N TRP A 103 -27.81 -9.31 6.81
CA TRP A 103 -27.79 -9.03 8.23
C TRP A 103 -28.58 -10.09 9.01
N TYR A 104 -27.88 -10.83 9.87
CA TYR A 104 -28.48 -11.77 10.83
C TYR A 104 -28.71 -11.04 12.14
N PHE A 105 -29.85 -10.36 12.26
CA PHE A 105 -30.26 -9.67 13.47
C PHE A 105 -30.61 -10.69 14.57
N LYS A 106 -30.17 -10.43 15.80
CA LYS A 106 -30.50 -11.21 17.01
C LYS A 106 -31.15 -10.28 18.04
N GLY A 107 -32.05 -10.81 18.87
CA GLY A 107 -32.79 -10.02 19.86
C GLY A 107 -34.16 -9.58 19.37
N TRP A 108 -34.85 -10.43 18.61
CA TRP A 108 -36.20 -10.16 18.11
C TRP A 108 -37.23 -9.94 19.23
N GLU A 109 -37.20 -10.77 20.26
CA GLU A 109 -38.07 -10.67 21.42
C GLU A 109 -37.83 -9.36 22.18
N ASP A 110 -36.56 -8.95 22.32
CA ASP A 110 -36.23 -7.70 22.99
C ASP A 110 -36.64 -6.49 22.16
N LEU A 111 -36.47 -6.54 20.83
CA LEU A 111 -36.97 -5.52 19.90
C LEU A 111 -38.50 -5.36 20.03
N LYS A 112 -39.26 -6.45 20.20
CA LYS A 112 -40.72 -6.41 20.40
C LYS A 112 -41.15 -5.84 21.75
N LYS A 113 -40.34 -6.03 22.80
CA LYS A 113 -40.69 -5.64 24.19
C LYS A 113 -40.68 -4.15 24.44
N GLY A 114 -39.92 -3.37 23.68
CA GLY A 114 -39.79 -1.96 24.03
C GLY A 114 -41.10 -1.19 23.85
N ILE A 115 -41.23 -0.14 24.64
CA ILE A 115 -42.51 0.26 25.21
C ILE A 115 -43.32 1.07 24.19
N ALA A 116 -44.59 0.72 24.00
CA ALA A 116 -45.55 1.44 23.15
C ALA A 116 -45.81 2.91 23.55
N ASN A 117 -45.23 3.38 24.66
CA ASN A 117 -45.51 4.67 25.33
C ASN A 117 -44.28 5.59 25.45
N THR A 118 -43.12 5.22 24.91
CA THR A 118 -41.97 6.15 24.83
C THR A 118 -41.86 6.72 23.42
N VAL A 119 -41.56 8.03 23.33
CA VAL A 119 -41.30 8.76 22.07
C VAL A 119 -40.16 8.12 21.25
N VAL A 120 -39.34 7.30 21.89
CA VAL A 120 -38.27 6.50 21.27
C VAL A 120 -38.84 5.13 20.91
N SER A 121 -38.97 4.88 19.61
CA SER A 121 -39.23 3.54 19.06
C SER A 121 -38.01 2.64 19.21
N ASP A 122 -38.22 1.34 19.45
CA ASP A 122 -37.12 0.37 19.39
C ASP A 122 -36.60 0.26 17.97
N THR A 123 -35.32 0.59 17.82
CA THR A 123 -34.61 0.53 16.54
C THR A 123 -33.38 -0.33 16.66
N SER A 124 -33.00 -0.95 15.56
CA SER A 124 -31.71 -1.62 15.44
C SER A 124 -31.07 -1.31 14.10
N ASP A 125 -29.75 -1.21 14.13
CA ASP A 125 -28.92 -0.88 13.00
C ASP A 125 -28.03 -2.07 12.66
N SER A 126 -27.96 -2.39 11.37
CA SER A 126 -26.93 -3.30 10.88
C SER A 126 -25.54 -2.63 10.89
N PRO A 127 -24.45 -3.43 10.83
CA PRO A 127 -23.14 -2.91 10.51
C PRO A 127 -23.13 -2.12 9.20
N LEU A 128 -22.24 -1.13 9.09
CA LEU A 128 -22.00 -0.43 7.82
C LEU A 128 -21.31 -1.38 6.84
N GLN A 129 -21.79 -1.39 5.60
CA GLN A 129 -21.26 -2.24 4.54
C GLN A 129 -21.22 -1.45 3.22
N TYR A 130 -20.13 -1.61 2.46
CA TYR A 130 -20.07 -1.10 1.10
C TYR A 130 -20.85 -2.00 0.15
N VAL A 131 -21.83 -1.44 -0.55
CA VAL A 131 -22.66 -2.11 -1.57
C VAL A 131 -22.65 -1.23 -2.82
N CYS A 132 -22.19 -1.79 -3.95
CA CYS A 132 -21.95 -1.02 -5.19
C CYS A 132 -21.12 0.27 -4.97
N GLY A 133 -20.18 0.24 -4.02
CA GLY A 133 -19.31 1.37 -3.68
C GLY A 133 -19.89 2.36 -2.67
N TYR A 134 -21.20 2.33 -2.42
CA TYR A 134 -21.86 3.19 -1.44
C TYR A 134 -21.77 2.59 -0.03
N ASN A 135 -21.42 3.41 0.96
CA ASN A 135 -21.39 2.98 2.36
C ASN A 135 -22.83 2.95 2.91
N MET A 136 -23.42 1.78 3.06
CA MET A 136 -24.83 1.61 3.37
C MET A 136 -25.07 0.87 4.68
N ARG A 137 -26.27 1.07 5.24
CA ARG A 137 -26.76 0.38 6.43
C ARG A 137 -28.25 0.10 6.30
N LEU A 138 -28.67 -1.09 6.72
CA LEU A 138 -30.06 -1.41 7.05
C LEU A 138 -30.42 -0.94 8.46
N HIS A 139 -31.62 -0.40 8.60
CA HIS A 139 -32.24 0.05 9.84
C HIS A 139 -33.62 -0.60 9.97
N ILE A 140 -33.87 -1.25 11.10
CA ILE A 140 -35.19 -1.77 11.45
C ILE A 140 -35.79 -0.99 12.61
N ARG A 141 -37.11 -0.79 12.56
CA ARG A 141 -37.86 -0.14 13.62
C ARG A 141 -39.21 -0.81 13.76
N LEU A 142 -39.70 -1.01 14.98
CA LEU A 142 -41.09 -1.39 15.18
C LEU A 142 -41.99 -0.16 15.31
N ARG A 143 -43.15 -0.21 14.67
CA ARG A 143 -44.19 0.82 14.71
C ARG A 143 -45.54 0.19 15.03
N THR A 144 -46.37 0.87 15.80
CA THR A 144 -47.75 0.45 16.02
C THR A 144 -48.65 1.24 15.09
N ILE A 145 -49.35 0.55 14.21
CA ILE A 145 -50.22 1.13 13.18
C ILE A 145 -51.56 0.41 13.26
N PHE A 146 -52.63 1.17 13.51
CA PHE A 146 -53.99 0.63 13.73
C PHE A 146 -54.04 -0.53 14.75
N GLY A 147 -53.24 -0.45 15.83
CA GLY A 147 -53.18 -1.49 16.86
C GLY A 147 -52.31 -2.70 16.52
N GLN A 148 -51.71 -2.74 15.33
CA GLN A 148 -50.81 -3.81 14.89
C GLN A 148 -49.34 -3.36 14.94
N ARG A 149 -48.46 -4.21 15.46
CA ARG A 149 -47.00 -3.99 15.42
C ARG A 149 -46.46 -4.37 14.04
N CYS A 150 -46.02 -3.37 13.30
CA CYS A 150 -45.36 -3.50 12.00
C CYS A 150 -43.85 -3.27 12.12
N LEU A 151 -43.09 -4.04 11.36
CA LEU A 151 -41.68 -3.82 11.10
C LEU A 151 -41.56 -2.78 9.98
N ALA A 152 -40.83 -1.70 10.25
CA ALA A 152 -40.27 -0.83 9.23
C ALA A 152 -38.90 -1.36 8.83
N LEU A 153 -38.64 -1.46 7.53
CA LEU A 153 -37.35 -1.86 6.96
C LEU A 153 -36.83 -0.74 6.08
N LEU A 154 -35.76 -0.10 6.53
CA LEU A 154 -35.20 1.09 5.94
C LEU A 154 -33.71 0.88 5.64
N MET A 155 -33.19 1.66 4.71
CA MET A 155 -31.76 1.81 4.43
C MET A 155 -31.37 3.27 4.54
N ALA A 156 -30.08 3.51 4.76
CA ALA A 156 -29.48 4.83 4.68
C ALA A 156 -28.10 4.73 4.04
N ILE A 157 -27.73 5.77 3.30
CA ILE A 157 -26.39 5.95 2.74
C ILE A 157 -25.60 6.87 3.66
N TYR A 158 -24.45 6.40 4.12
CA TYR A 158 -23.54 7.08 5.02
C TYR A 158 -22.36 7.64 4.23
N PRO A 159 -21.67 8.67 4.75
CA PRO A 159 -20.41 9.13 4.16
C PRO A 159 -19.42 7.98 4.01
N GLY A 160 -18.88 7.83 2.80
CA GLY A 160 -17.92 6.80 2.42
C GLY A 160 -16.64 7.40 1.85
N VAL A 161 -15.57 6.60 1.80
CA VAL A 161 -14.29 7.02 1.20
C VAL A 161 -14.38 7.15 -0.33
N ASN A 162 -15.41 6.55 -0.93
CA ASN A 162 -15.62 6.49 -2.38
C ASN A 162 -16.56 7.58 -2.89
N ASP A 163 -17.19 8.38 -2.03
CA ASP A 163 -18.30 9.26 -2.40
C ASP A 163 -17.97 10.22 -3.55
N SER A 164 -16.73 10.71 -3.65
CA SER A 164 -16.29 11.61 -4.73
C SER A 164 -16.16 10.96 -6.10
N LYS A 165 -16.14 9.62 -6.16
CA LYS A 165 -16.00 8.82 -7.39
C LYS A 165 -17.32 8.18 -7.83
N LEU A 166 -18.37 8.30 -7.02
CA LEU A 166 -19.68 7.68 -7.27
C LEU A 166 -20.64 8.67 -7.92
N GLU A 167 -21.68 8.11 -8.54
CA GLU A 167 -22.76 8.90 -9.12
C GLU A 167 -23.69 9.43 -8.01
N TRP A 168 -24.05 10.71 -8.13
CA TRP A 168 -24.99 11.39 -7.25
C TRP A 168 -25.96 12.26 -8.07
N PRO A 169 -27.25 12.34 -7.69
CA PRO A 169 -27.88 11.59 -6.60
C PRO A 169 -27.90 10.07 -6.87
N PHE A 170 -27.96 9.29 -5.80
CA PHE A 170 -28.10 7.84 -5.86
C PHE A 170 -29.33 7.47 -6.70
N SER A 171 -29.11 6.70 -7.74
CA SER A 171 -30.10 6.43 -8.81
C SER A 171 -30.32 4.93 -9.04
N LYS A 172 -29.81 4.06 -8.16
CA LYS A 172 -29.87 2.61 -8.36
C LYS A 172 -31.15 2.00 -7.78
N SER A 173 -31.59 0.90 -8.40
CA SER A 173 -32.66 0.07 -7.86
C SER A 173 -32.18 -0.75 -6.67
N CYS A 174 -32.96 -0.75 -5.60
CA CYS A 174 -32.67 -1.48 -4.36
C CYS A 174 -33.80 -2.47 -4.05
N THR A 175 -33.43 -3.64 -3.57
CA THR A 175 -34.36 -4.61 -2.98
C THR A 175 -33.96 -4.84 -1.52
N LEU A 176 -34.87 -4.52 -0.60
CA LEU A 176 -34.73 -4.81 0.82
C LEU A 176 -35.65 -5.96 1.18
N GLY A 177 -35.29 -6.81 2.13
CA GLY A 177 -36.23 -7.82 2.58
C GLY A 177 -35.77 -8.70 3.72
N VAL A 178 -36.60 -9.71 3.98
CA VAL A 178 -36.36 -10.77 4.97
C VAL A 178 -36.42 -12.13 4.27
N ILE A 179 -35.43 -12.98 4.56
CA ILE A 179 -35.28 -14.31 3.98
C ILE A 179 -35.71 -15.35 5.01
N HIS A 180 -36.48 -16.35 4.59
CA HIS A 180 -36.86 -17.44 5.48
C HIS A 180 -35.63 -18.33 5.77
N PRO A 181 -35.32 -18.63 7.04
CA PRO A 181 -34.05 -19.24 7.43
C PRO A 181 -33.84 -20.66 6.89
N LYS A 182 -34.92 -21.38 6.61
CA LYS A 182 -34.88 -22.76 6.06
C LYS A 182 -35.18 -22.85 4.57
N ASP A 183 -35.78 -21.80 4.00
CA ASP A 183 -36.23 -21.79 2.60
C ASP A 183 -35.82 -20.46 1.98
N LYS A 184 -34.65 -20.44 1.35
CA LYS A 184 -34.09 -19.21 0.77
C LYS A 184 -34.89 -18.65 -0.40
N ALA A 185 -35.81 -19.42 -0.98
CA ALA A 185 -36.71 -18.95 -2.04
C ALA A 185 -37.89 -18.17 -1.46
N LYS A 186 -38.32 -18.51 -0.23
CA LYS A 186 -39.37 -17.77 0.49
C LYS A 186 -38.78 -16.48 1.08
N ARG A 187 -39.12 -15.35 0.46
CA ARG A 187 -38.67 -14.01 0.86
C ARG A 187 -39.87 -13.06 0.92
N LYS A 188 -39.88 -12.16 1.91
CA LYS A 188 -40.68 -10.92 1.84
C LYS A 188 -39.73 -9.83 1.34
N ILE A 189 -40.13 -9.06 0.33
CA ILE A 189 -39.27 -8.06 -0.32
C ILE A 189 -40.00 -6.75 -0.56
N HIS A 190 -39.26 -5.66 -0.52
CA HIS A 190 -39.67 -4.32 -0.92
C HIS A 190 -38.64 -3.80 -1.92
N LYS A 191 -39.13 -3.40 -3.09
CA LYS A 191 -38.30 -2.85 -4.17
C LYS A 191 -38.46 -1.34 -4.22
N VAL A 192 -37.35 -0.67 -4.48
CA VAL A 192 -37.23 0.76 -4.59
C VAL A 192 -36.46 1.07 -5.85
N ASP A 193 -37.00 1.92 -6.70
CA ASP A 193 -36.22 2.57 -7.74
C ASP A 193 -35.87 3.98 -7.28
N ALA A 194 -34.59 4.23 -6.96
CA ALA A 194 -34.15 5.53 -6.48
C ALA A 194 -34.14 6.59 -7.60
N SER A 195 -34.08 6.18 -8.88
CA SER A 195 -34.07 7.10 -10.02
C SER A 195 -35.38 7.90 -10.13
N GLU A 196 -36.51 7.29 -9.73
CA GLU A 196 -37.83 7.93 -9.69
C GLU A 196 -37.93 9.02 -8.62
N CYS A 197 -36.99 9.04 -7.68
CA CYS A 197 -37.00 9.87 -6.48
C CYS A 197 -35.74 10.73 -6.36
N SER A 198 -35.14 11.15 -7.48
CA SER A 198 -33.86 11.88 -7.51
C SER A 198 -33.82 13.16 -6.64
N ASN A 199 -34.97 13.83 -6.45
CA ASN A 199 -35.09 15.00 -5.58
C ASN A 199 -35.16 14.66 -4.08
N ASN A 200 -35.20 13.38 -3.70
CA ASN A 200 -35.26 12.96 -2.31
C ASN A 200 -33.91 13.25 -1.62
N PRO A 201 -33.91 13.97 -0.49
CA PRO A 201 -32.68 14.27 0.26
C PRO A 201 -31.89 13.02 0.68
N SER A 202 -32.54 11.86 0.80
CA SER A 202 -31.92 10.58 1.17
C SER A 202 -30.99 9.99 0.11
N PHE A 203 -31.13 10.44 -1.13
CA PHE A 203 -30.32 9.99 -2.25
C PHE A 203 -29.25 10.99 -2.64
N GLN A 204 -29.22 12.16 -2.01
CA GLN A 204 -28.14 13.12 -2.22
C GLN A 204 -26.87 12.63 -1.53
N MET A 205 -25.71 13.10 -2.03
CA MET A 205 -24.43 12.79 -1.40
C MET A 205 -24.47 13.18 0.08
N PRO A 206 -24.21 12.23 1.01
CA PRO A 206 -24.42 12.45 2.43
C PRO A 206 -23.47 13.53 2.94
N LYS A 207 -24.05 14.57 3.56
CA LYS A 207 -23.29 15.59 4.28
C LYS A 207 -23.19 15.17 5.75
N ARG A 208 -22.06 15.46 6.40
CA ARG A 208 -21.72 14.99 7.77
C ARG A 208 -22.80 15.22 8.86
N SER A 209 -23.80 16.07 8.65
CA SER A 209 -24.78 16.46 9.66
C SER A 209 -26.16 15.84 9.54
N CYS A 210 -26.53 15.21 8.41
CA CYS A 210 -27.90 14.70 8.22
C CYS A 210 -27.89 13.37 7.48
N ILE A 211 -28.51 12.35 8.08
CA ILE A 211 -28.73 11.03 7.47
C ILE A 211 -30.22 10.85 7.33
N PHE A 212 -30.67 10.54 6.12
CA PHE A 212 -32.07 10.27 5.84
C PHE A 212 -32.25 8.78 5.51
N PHE A 213 -33.37 8.23 5.97
CA PHE A 213 -33.72 6.84 5.78
C PHE A 213 -34.74 6.70 4.66
N PHE A 214 -34.55 5.68 3.82
CA PHE A 214 -35.45 5.33 2.74
C PHE A 214 -35.84 3.85 2.81
N GLY A 215 -37.06 3.51 2.44
CA GLY A 215 -37.55 2.13 2.42
C GLY A 215 -39.02 2.06 2.84
N ASP A 216 -39.44 0.91 3.36
CA ASP A 216 -40.83 0.69 3.73
C ASP A 216 -41.04 0.87 5.23
N SER A 217 -41.80 1.91 5.58
CA SER A 217 -42.20 2.19 6.97
C SER A 217 -43.14 1.14 7.56
N ASN A 218 -43.81 0.34 6.72
CA ASN A 218 -44.87 -0.60 7.08
C ASN A 218 -44.65 -1.97 6.42
N PHE A 219 -43.38 -2.37 6.27
CA PHE A 219 -42.93 -3.52 5.47
C PHE A 219 -43.72 -4.82 5.69
N THR A 220 -43.87 -5.25 6.94
CA THR A 220 -44.67 -6.43 7.30
C THR A 220 -45.02 -6.42 8.77
N THR A 221 -45.93 -7.28 9.19
CA THR A 221 -46.40 -7.34 10.58
C THR A 221 -45.56 -8.34 11.36
N THR A 222 -45.32 -8.05 12.63
CA THR A 222 -44.57 -8.96 13.54
C THR A 222 -45.21 -10.34 13.60
N ASN A 223 -46.55 -10.40 13.71
CA ASN A 223 -47.33 -11.64 13.70
C ASN A 223 -47.16 -12.44 12.40
N GLU A 224 -47.07 -11.78 11.23
CA GLU A 224 -46.82 -12.47 9.96
C GLU A 224 -45.43 -13.10 9.92
N LEU A 225 -44.39 -12.35 10.32
CA LEU A 225 -43.02 -12.85 10.34
C LEU A 225 -42.89 -14.10 11.20
N GLU A 226 -43.54 -14.12 12.36
CA GLU A 226 -43.53 -15.26 13.28
C GLU A 226 -44.35 -16.43 12.76
N ARG A 227 -45.61 -16.17 12.38
CA ARG A 227 -46.53 -17.21 11.88
C ARG A 227 -46.00 -17.90 10.64
N GLU A 228 -45.33 -17.16 9.76
CA GLU A 228 -44.77 -17.68 8.52
C GLU A 228 -43.36 -18.27 8.68
N GLY A 229 -42.77 -18.24 9.88
CA GLY A 229 -41.51 -18.88 10.22
C GLY A 229 -40.24 -18.10 9.83
N PHE A 230 -40.35 -16.81 9.51
CA PHE A 230 -39.18 -15.96 9.21
C PHE A 230 -38.33 -15.69 10.45
N VAL A 231 -38.97 -15.62 11.63
CA VAL A 231 -38.27 -15.52 12.91
C VAL A 231 -37.86 -16.93 13.35
N HIS A 232 -36.57 -17.14 13.59
CA HIS A 232 -36.05 -18.40 14.11
C HIS A 232 -34.97 -18.16 15.15
N ALA A 233 -35.09 -18.82 16.30
CA ALA A 233 -34.15 -18.69 17.41
C ALA A 233 -33.85 -17.22 17.77
N ASP A 234 -34.91 -16.43 17.97
CA ASP A 234 -34.82 -15.00 18.32
C ASP A 234 -34.08 -14.13 17.30
N SER A 235 -34.03 -14.58 16.04
CA SER A 235 -33.24 -13.97 14.98
C SER A 235 -34.05 -13.75 13.70
N LEU A 236 -33.66 -12.73 12.94
CA LEU A 236 -34.17 -12.42 11.60
C LEU A 236 -33.02 -12.32 10.61
N HIS A 237 -33.21 -12.87 9.41
CA HIS A 237 -32.26 -12.73 8.31
C HIS A 237 -32.76 -11.67 7.33
N LEU A 238 -32.15 -10.49 7.38
CA LEU A 238 -32.44 -9.37 6.49
C LEU A 238 -31.40 -9.28 5.37
N PHE A 239 -31.78 -8.64 4.26
CA PHE A 239 -30.86 -8.35 3.18
C PHE A 239 -31.17 -7.02 2.49
N LEU A 240 -30.13 -6.45 1.89
CA LEU A 240 -30.18 -5.33 0.97
C LEU A 240 -29.45 -5.74 -0.30
N GLN A 241 -30.10 -5.64 -1.45
CA GLN A 241 -29.51 -5.84 -2.75
C GLN A 241 -29.62 -4.54 -3.55
N VAL A 242 -28.55 -4.13 -4.22
CA VAL A 242 -28.50 -2.96 -5.11
C VAL A 242 -28.17 -3.46 -6.50
N GLU A 243 -29.00 -3.10 -7.48
CA GLU A 243 -28.74 -3.43 -8.88
C GLU A 243 -27.55 -2.59 -9.41
N PRO A 244 -26.66 -3.16 -10.23
CA PRO A 244 -25.47 -2.47 -10.75
C PRO A 244 -25.79 -1.20 -11.53
#